data_AF-A0A934YZT2-F1
#
_entry.id   AF-A0A934YZT2-F1
#
_cell.length_a   1.000
_cell.length_b   1.000
_cell.length_c   1.000
_cell.angle_alpha   90.00
_cell.angle_beta   90.00
_cell.angle_gamma   90.00
#
_symmetry.space_group_name_H-M   'P 1'
#
loop_
_entity.id
_entity.type
_entity.pdbx_description
1 polymer ?
#
loop_
_entity_poly.entity_id
_entity_poly.type
_entity_poly.pdbx_seq_one_letter_code
_entity_poly.pdbx_strand_id
1 'polypeptide(L)'
;MKNTLRILALASLGTAMSASAQRYLTEVFPSATVETNVQYGTNFSVLTGAPVSTPLVMDVYTPTGDTETARPLIVYLHTGSFLPRYLNQLVTGSKSDSATVEMCKQFAKKGYVVAAIGYRTGWNPASPSEQTRKQTIIQAVYRSMQDTKTAVRYFRKSIAEDANPYGVNGDQIVIGGQGSGGYTALAYSSLQEVSEIQLLKFFNTETNAFMVEPTIMGDFDGLGGSPMLNNDNWPSYSNDISMIFNIGGAIGDSSWMDQGEVPICAVHGVNDPFAPYGDGTVFVPGTSFAVVDVSGSSTITRIANEFGNNDIWLTPPFTDAITNYAQAKLAGTVNDGNEGLFPIMAPQNASGPWEWFDSTAVIAGCAALGIDQAGAELRISNSLASNPVYAALGPVAGRLRALAYVDTLQSFITPRMYRGLGFDVGIDENSAIAQGVDMFPNPMVNSCVITSQASTIQSYVIYDNQGRVTRSSSVNANQFTLDREGLSTGAYYVQLFFKEGNISRKLMVN
;
A
#
# COMPACT_ATOMS: atom_id res chain seq x y z
N MET A 1 28.39 -27.36 53.54
CA MET A 1 28.03 -28.31 52.47
C MET A 1 27.15 -27.60 51.45
N LYS A 2 27.55 -27.68 50.17
CA LYS A 2 26.81 -27.31 48.93
C LYS A 2 26.78 -25.84 48.49
N ASN A 3 27.91 -25.46 47.87
CA ASN A 3 28.08 -24.81 46.55
C ASN A 3 27.18 -23.62 46.17
N THR A 4 27.68 -22.41 46.44
CA THR A 4 27.31 -21.17 45.73
C THR A 4 28.25 -20.95 44.55
N LEU A 5 27.78 -21.26 43.34
CA LEU A 5 28.48 -20.97 42.08
C LEU A 5 27.44 -20.50 41.05
N ARG A 6 27.26 -19.18 40.94
CA ARG A 6 26.58 -18.52 39.79
C ARG A 6 27.14 -17.11 39.61
N ILE A 7 28.25 -17.00 38.90
CA ILE A 7 28.66 -15.79 38.19
C ILE A 7 28.98 -16.24 36.78
N LEU A 8 28.09 -15.95 35.83
CA LEU A 8 28.37 -15.63 34.42
C LEU A 8 27.01 -15.52 33.68
N ALA A 9 26.66 -14.30 33.27
CA ALA A 9 25.83 -13.93 32.10
C ALA A 9 25.23 -12.54 32.33
N LEU A 10 26.09 -11.52 32.40
CA LEU A 10 25.71 -10.14 32.13
C LEU A 10 26.55 -9.71 30.92
N ALA A 11 25.87 -9.21 29.88
CA ALA A 11 26.36 -8.56 28.66
C ALA A 11 26.00 -9.28 27.35
N SER A 12 24.72 -9.19 27.00
CA SER A 12 24.31 -9.00 25.59
C SER A 12 23.14 -8.03 25.54
N LEU A 13 23.35 -6.80 26.04
CA LEU A 13 22.62 -5.65 25.50
C LEU A 13 23.25 -5.39 24.13
N GLY A 14 22.71 -6.04 23.09
CA GLY A 14 22.89 -5.55 21.75
C GLY A 14 22.30 -4.15 21.71
N THR A 15 23.13 -3.14 21.53
CA THR A 15 22.70 -1.81 21.15
C THR A 15 22.05 -1.94 19.78
N ALA A 16 20.73 -2.03 19.75
CA ALA A 16 19.97 -1.78 18.54
C ALA A 16 20.35 -0.38 18.07
N MET A 17 21.02 -0.30 16.92
CA MET A 17 21.17 0.95 16.20
C MET A 17 19.75 1.50 15.98
N SER A 18 19.42 2.57 16.69
CA SER A 18 18.21 3.33 16.39
C SER A 18 18.50 4.08 15.09
N ALA A 19 18.09 3.50 13.96
CA ALA A 19 17.80 4.31 12.79
C ALA A 19 16.83 5.39 13.27
N SER A 20 17.15 6.67 13.02
CA SER A 20 16.23 7.77 13.33
C SER A 20 14.89 7.44 12.70
N ALA A 21 13.83 7.33 13.50
CA ALA A 21 12.52 6.96 13.01
C ALA A 21 11.99 8.13 12.16
N GLN A 22 12.09 7.99 10.84
CA GLN A 22 11.58 8.97 9.89
C GLN A 22 10.08 8.74 9.71
N ARG A 23 9.32 9.82 9.91
CA ARG A 23 7.89 9.85 9.64
C ARG A 23 7.63 9.41 8.20
N TYR A 24 6.51 8.73 7.99
CA TYR A 24 6.08 8.17 6.71
C TYR A 24 6.93 7.02 6.19
N LEU A 25 8.10 6.71 6.78
CA LEU A 25 8.93 5.54 6.45
C LEU A 25 8.89 4.47 7.55
N THR A 26 8.86 4.89 8.81
CA THR A 26 8.93 4.02 9.98
C THR A 26 7.78 4.31 10.94
N GLU A 27 7.44 3.36 11.81
CA GLU A 27 6.41 3.61 12.83
C GLU A 27 6.97 4.59 13.88
N VAL A 28 6.35 5.76 13.97
CA VAL A 28 6.73 6.83 14.91
C VAL A 28 5.63 7.08 15.95
N PHE A 29 4.42 6.59 15.71
CA PHE A 29 3.30 6.67 16.66
C PHE A 29 3.04 5.30 17.31
N PRO A 30 2.73 5.25 18.62
CA PRO A 30 2.52 4.00 19.35
C PRO A 30 1.20 3.32 18.99
N SER A 31 0.22 4.07 18.46
CA SER A 31 -1.11 3.56 18.15
C SER A 31 -1.81 4.40 17.08
N ALA A 32 -2.89 3.84 16.52
CA ALA A 32 -3.80 4.52 15.63
C ALA A 32 -5.21 4.55 16.26
N THR A 33 -5.90 5.67 16.09
CA THR A 33 -7.33 5.83 16.38
C THR A 33 -8.13 5.52 15.12
N VAL A 34 -9.32 4.94 15.28
CA VAL A 34 -10.18 4.56 14.15
C VAL A 34 -11.56 5.15 14.34
N GLU A 35 -12.00 5.95 13.38
CA GLU A 35 -13.41 6.34 13.22
C GLU A 35 -14.07 5.36 12.24
N THR A 36 -15.16 4.73 12.64
CA THR A 36 -15.77 3.64 11.85
C THR A 36 -17.03 4.07 11.12
N ASN A 37 -17.22 3.54 9.92
CA ASN A 37 -18.39 3.76 9.06
C ASN A 37 -18.70 5.24 8.77
N VAL A 38 -17.66 6.05 8.58
CA VAL A 38 -17.77 7.41 8.06
C VAL A 38 -18.37 7.33 6.66
N GLN A 39 -19.47 8.03 6.41
CA GLN A 39 -20.09 8.07 5.09
C GLN A 39 -19.32 9.03 4.18
N TYR A 40 -18.83 8.53 3.06
CA TYR A 40 -18.10 9.33 2.06
C TYR A 40 -18.92 9.58 0.79
N GLY A 41 -20.10 8.97 0.65
CA GLY A 41 -20.99 9.15 -0.48
C GLY A 41 -22.26 8.31 -0.38
N THR A 42 -23.08 8.35 -1.42
CA THR A 42 -24.26 7.49 -1.58
C THR A 42 -24.34 7.02 -3.02
N ASN A 43 -24.58 5.73 -3.24
CA ASN A 43 -24.77 5.17 -4.57
C ASN A 43 -25.67 3.91 -4.53
N PHE A 44 -26.01 3.33 -5.68
CA PHE A 44 -26.97 2.23 -5.76
C PHE A 44 -26.30 0.85 -5.72
N SER A 45 -26.63 0.06 -4.72
CA SER A 45 -26.23 -1.35 -4.62
C SER A 45 -27.08 -2.22 -5.54
N VAL A 46 -26.46 -3.18 -6.22
CA VAL A 46 -27.12 -4.14 -7.12
C VAL A 46 -27.19 -5.56 -6.52
N LEU A 47 -26.78 -5.74 -5.27
CA LEU A 47 -26.67 -7.06 -4.62
C LEU A 47 -28.01 -7.81 -4.47
N THR A 48 -29.12 -7.08 -4.33
CA THR A 48 -30.44 -7.67 -4.11
C THR A 48 -31.27 -7.74 -5.40
N GLY A 49 -30.64 -7.55 -6.56
CA GLY A 49 -31.29 -7.47 -7.86
C GLY A 49 -31.69 -6.04 -8.19
N ALA A 50 -32.80 -5.56 -7.61
CA ALA A 50 -33.23 -4.17 -7.81
C ALA A 50 -32.19 -3.20 -7.22
N PRO A 51 -31.79 -2.13 -7.94
CA PRO A 51 -30.88 -1.14 -7.40
C PRO A 51 -31.44 -0.46 -6.14
N VAL A 52 -30.66 -0.45 -5.05
CA VAL A 52 -31.05 0.16 -3.77
C VAL A 52 -30.02 1.20 -3.36
N SER A 53 -30.47 2.45 -3.17
CA SER A 53 -29.64 3.52 -2.65
C SER A 53 -29.06 3.14 -1.29
N THR A 54 -27.73 3.11 -1.20
CA THR A 54 -26.97 2.64 -0.05
C THR A 54 -25.86 3.63 0.26
N PRO A 55 -25.59 3.96 1.55
CA PRO A 55 -24.45 4.78 1.90
C PRO A 55 -23.14 4.06 1.55
N LEU A 56 -22.20 4.80 1.00
CA LEU A 56 -20.82 4.37 0.85
C LEU A 56 -20.05 4.78 2.10
N VAL A 57 -19.44 3.82 2.80
CA VAL A 57 -18.84 4.03 4.12
C VAL A 57 -17.39 3.58 4.18
N MET A 58 -16.60 4.20 5.04
CA MET A 58 -15.18 3.92 5.25
C MET A 58 -14.82 3.90 6.74
N ASP A 59 -13.70 3.24 7.07
CA ASP A 59 -13.05 3.39 8.37
C ASP A 59 -11.82 4.28 8.19
N VAL A 60 -11.72 5.35 8.99
CA VAL A 60 -10.62 6.33 8.92
C VAL A 60 -9.67 6.08 10.08
N TYR A 61 -8.43 5.73 9.76
CA TYR A 61 -7.35 5.48 10.72
C TYR A 61 -6.44 6.71 10.77
N THR A 62 -6.22 7.24 11.96
CA THR A 62 -5.32 8.37 12.19
C THR A 62 -4.30 8.04 13.29
N PRO A 63 -3.04 8.51 13.18
CA PRO A 63 -2.07 8.38 14.27
C PRO A 63 -2.56 9.08 15.54
N THR A 64 -2.50 8.38 16.67
CA THR A 64 -2.94 8.94 17.96
C THR A 64 -1.92 9.96 18.48
N GLY A 65 -2.38 11.17 18.80
CA GLY A 65 -1.53 12.23 19.36
C GLY A 65 -0.69 12.99 18.33
N ASP A 66 -0.93 12.77 17.04
CA ASP A 66 -0.29 13.51 15.96
C ASP A 66 -0.86 14.93 15.84
N THR A 67 0.03 15.91 15.77
CA THR A 67 -0.30 17.34 15.68
C THR A 67 -0.22 17.89 14.26
N GLU A 68 0.23 17.09 13.29
CA GLU A 68 0.22 17.50 11.89
C GLU A 68 -1.20 17.63 11.36
N THR A 69 -1.40 18.65 10.53
CA THR A 69 -2.72 19.01 9.98
C THR A 69 -2.80 18.84 8.46
N ALA A 70 -1.67 18.54 7.79
CA ALA A 70 -1.61 18.23 6.37
C ALA A 70 -0.85 16.91 6.13
N ARG A 71 -1.52 15.78 6.39
CA ARG A 71 -0.93 14.43 6.25
C ARG A 71 -1.27 13.78 4.92
N PRO A 72 -0.36 13.01 4.30
CA PRO A 72 -0.71 12.20 3.15
C PRO A 72 -1.83 11.20 3.48
N LEU A 73 -2.73 11.03 2.52
CA LEU A 73 -3.87 10.13 2.59
C LEU A 73 -3.57 8.84 1.83
N ILE A 74 -3.95 7.72 2.42
CA ILE A 74 -4.03 6.41 1.74
C ILE A 74 -5.49 6.00 1.67
N VAL A 75 -6.05 5.85 0.47
CA VAL A 75 -7.35 5.19 0.27
C VAL A 75 -7.08 3.70 0.10
N TYR A 76 -7.41 2.92 1.13
CA TYR A 76 -7.15 1.48 1.19
C TYR A 76 -8.35 0.65 0.74
N LEU A 77 -8.09 -0.32 -0.15
CA LEU A 77 -9.11 -1.13 -0.80
C LEU A 77 -9.00 -2.60 -0.37
N HIS A 78 -10.07 -3.13 0.23
CA HIS A 78 -10.12 -4.53 0.68
C HIS A 78 -10.31 -5.50 -0.49
N THR A 79 -9.91 -6.77 -0.29
CA THR A 79 -10.21 -7.88 -1.21
C THR A 79 -11.68 -8.29 -1.11
N GLY A 80 -12.12 -9.29 -1.88
CA GLY A 80 -13.44 -9.90 -1.66
C GLY A 80 -14.14 -10.47 -2.89
N SER A 81 -13.48 -10.50 -4.06
CA SER A 81 -14.11 -10.89 -5.33
C SER A 81 -15.38 -10.08 -5.61
N PHE A 82 -15.36 -8.79 -5.25
CA PHE A 82 -16.49 -7.86 -5.42
C PHE A 82 -17.83 -8.38 -4.88
N LEU A 83 -17.81 -9.18 -3.82
CA LEU A 83 -18.99 -9.69 -3.11
C LEU A 83 -18.80 -9.49 -1.61
N PRO A 84 -19.89 -9.31 -0.84
CA PRO A 84 -19.80 -9.22 0.61
C PRO A 84 -19.12 -10.46 1.20
N ARG A 85 -18.29 -10.23 2.23
CA ARG A 85 -17.66 -11.29 3.02
C ARG A 85 -18.67 -12.37 3.41
N TYR A 86 -18.26 -13.63 3.30
CA TYR A 86 -19.09 -14.85 3.45
C TYR A 86 -20.07 -15.11 2.30
N LEU A 87 -20.62 -14.11 1.62
CA LEU A 87 -21.41 -14.35 0.39
C LEU A 87 -20.50 -14.68 -0.80
N ASN A 88 -19.27 -14.18 -0.75
CA ASN A 88 -18.18 -14.52 -1.67
C ASN A 88 -17.56 -15.91 -1.44
N GLN A 89 -18.14 -16.76 -0.57
CA GLN A 89 -17.64 -18.09 -0.21
C GLN A 89 -16.25 -18.12 0.47
N LEU A 90 -15.80 -16.98 1.01
CA LEU A 90 -14.53 -16.82 1.71
C LEU A 90 -14.71 -16.18 3.09
N VAL A 91 -13.63 -16.18 3.89
CA VAL A 91 -13.55 -15.54 5.22
C VAL A 91 -13.04 -14.11 5.18
N THR A 92 -12.62 -13.62 4.02
CA THR A 92 -12.20 -12.23 3.75
C THR A 92 -13.16 -11.60 2.73
N GLY A 93 -13.15 -10.28 2.59
CA GLY A 93 -14.10 -9.53 1.78
C GLY A 93 -14.56 -8.20 2.37
N SER A 94 -13.83 -7.64 3.34
CA SER A 94 -14.29 -6.48 4.12
C SER A 94 -13.14 -5.59 4.56
N LYS A 95 -13.42 -4.28 4.72
CA LYS A 95 -12.52 -3.33 5.39
C LYS A 95 -12.17 -3.72 6.83
N SER A 96 -12.95 -4.62 7.44
CA SER A 96 -12.71 -5.17 8.78
C SER A 96 -11.94 -6.50 8.81
N ASP A 97 -11.38 -6.96 7.69
CA ASP A 97 -10.54 -8.15 7.66
C ASP A 97 -9.23 -7.93 8.41
N SER A 98 -8.70 -8.97 9.06
CA SER A 98 -7.54 -8.84 9.95
C SER A 98 -6.32 -8.20 9.28
N ALA A 99 -6.00 -8.65 8.06
CA ALA A 99 -4.87 -8.12 7.30
C ALA A 99 -5.10 -6.67 6.85
N THR A 100 -6.31 -6.34 6.40
CA THR A 100 -6.69 -4.96 6.06
C THR A 100 -6.54 -4.02 7.25
N VAL A 101 -7.10 -4.42 8.40
CA VAL A 101 -7.02 -3.64 9.64
C VAL A 101 -5.58 -3.43 10.09
N GLU A 102 -4.75 -4.48 10.01
CA GLU A 102 -3.34 -4.38 10.38
C GLU A 102 -2.56 -3.46 9.44
N MET A 103 -2.72 -3.61 8.13
CA MET A 103 -2.07 -2.74 7.15
C MET A 103 -2.45 -1.27 7.36
N CYS A 104 -3.73 -0.97 7.56
CA CYS A 104 -4.19 0.40 7.83
C CYS A 104 -3.61 0.95 9.12
N LYS A 105 -3.56 0.14 10.19
CA LYS A 105 -2.94 0.54 11.46
C LYS A 105 -1.44 0.78 11.32
N GLN A 106 -0.71 -0.08 10.61
CA GLN A 106 0.73 0.10 10.40
C GLN A 106 1.03 1.37 9.62
N PHE A 107 0.32 1.63 8.52
CA PHE A 107 0.43 2.91 7.81
C PHE A 107 0.09 4.11 8.72
N ALA A 108 -1.02 4.06 9.45
CA ALA A 108 -1.38 5.14 10.37
C ALA A 108 -0.30 5.39 11.43
N LYS A 109 0.33 4.34 11.98
CA LYS A 109 1.46 4.46 12.92
C LYS A 109 2.72 5.09 12.30
N LYS A 110 2.87 5.11 10.97
CA LYS A 110 3.93 5.87 10.27
C LYS A 110 3.58 7.36 10.09
N GLY A 111 2.33 7.76 10.36
CA GLY A 111 1.88 9.15 10.29
C GLY A 111 0.87 9.45 9.17
N TYR A 112 0.50 8.46 8.36
CA TYR A 112 -0.51 8.61 7.31
C TYR A 112 -1.93 8.69 7.89
N VAL A 113 -2.83 9.34 7.17
CA VAL A 113 -4.27 9.08 7.34
C VAL A 113 -4.64 7.95 6.38
N VAL A 114 -5.38 6.95 6.86
CA VAL A 114 -5.80 5.82 6.01
C VAL A 114 -7.31 5.70 6.01
N ALA A 115 -7.92 5.75 4.82
CA ALA A 115 -9.34 5.53 4.62
C ALA A 115 -9.56 4.14 4.02
N ALA A 116 -9.92 3.16 4.85
CA ALA A 116 -10.31 1.84 4.38
C ALA A 116 -11.77 1.87 3.92
N ILE A 117 -12.00 1.98 2.61
CA ILE A 117 -13.34 2.19 2.07
C ILE A 117 -14.06 0.85 1.82
N GLY A 118 -15.36 0.82 2.08
CA GLY A 118 -16.27 -0.11 1.41
C GLY A 118 -16.74 0.51 0.10
N TYR A 119 -16.69 -0.27 -0.99
CA TYR A 119 -17.15 0.13 -2.32
C TYR A 119 -18.31 -0.77 -2.77
N ARG A 120 -19.10 -0.33 -3.79
CA ARG A 120 -20.20 -1.13 -4.34
C ARG A 120 -19.68 -2.48 -4.80
N THR A 121 -20.23 -3.52 -4.20
CA THR A 121 -20.05 -4.92 -4.58
C THR A 121 -21.30 -5.42 -5.31
N GLY A 122 -21.20 -6.60 -5.92
CA GLY A 122 -22.32 -7.29 -6.53
C GLY A 122 -22.05 -7.68 -7.97
N TRP A 123 -22.03 -8.97 -8.21
CA TRP A 123 -22.05 -9.61 -9.53
C TRP A 123 -22.67 -11.00 -9.38
N ASN A 124 -22.94 -11.70 -10.48
CA ASN A 124 -23.67 -12.98 -10.44
C ASN A 124 -22.73 -14.19 -10.72
N PRO A 125 -22.04 -14.74 -9.71
CA PRO A 125 -21.18 -15.92 -9.87
C PRO A 125 -21.95 -17.21 -10.19
N ALA A 126 -23.24 -17.27 -9.83
CA ALA A 126 -24.06 -18.47 -9.95
C ALA A 126 -24.77 -18.58 -11.31
N SER A 127 -24.66 -17.55 -12.17
CA SER A 127 -25.21 -17.60 -13.52
C SER A 127 -24.65 -18.80 -14.28
N PRO A 128 -25.47 -19.59 -15.02
CA PRO A 128 -24.96 -20.64 -15.90
C PRO A 128 -24.26 -20.05 -17.14
N SER A 129 -24.63 -18.83 -17.56
CA SER A 129 -23.98 -18.11 -18.67
C SER A 129 -22.64 -17.52 -18.23
N GLU A 130 -21.58 -17.90 -18.95
CA GLU A 130 -20.23 -17.33 -18.78
C GLU A 130 -20.21 -15.85 -19.12
N GLN A 131 -20.91 -15.43 -20.17
CA GLN A 131 -20.97 -14.02 -20.58
C GLN A 131 -21.65 -13.16 -19.52
N THR A 132 -22.66 -13.68 -18.83
CA THR A 132 -23.29 -12.98 -17.70
C THR A 132 -22.35 -12.88 -16.49
N ARG A 133 -21.61 -13.94 -16.17
CA ARG A 133 -20.59 -13.91 -15.09
C ARG A 133 -19.53 -12.85 -15.39
N LYS A 134 -18.95 -12.89 -16.59
CA LYS A 134 -17.98 -11.91 -17.11
C LYS A 134 -18.50 -10.48 -17.07
N GLN A 135 -19.67 -10.24 -17.64
CA GLN A 135 -20.26 -8.90 -17.68
C GLN A 135 -20.45 -8.35 -16.27
N THR A 136 -21.10 -9.11 -15.39
CA THR A 136 -21.47 -8.59 -14.08
C THR A 136 -20.27 -8.32 -13.17
N ILE A 137 -19.17 -9.10 -13.29
CA ILE A 137 -17.94 -8.85 -12.52
C ILE A 137 -17.12 -7.69 -13.08
N ILE A 138 -17.02 -7.52 -14.41
CA ILE A 138 -16.38 -6.34 -15.01
C ILE A 138 -17.12 -5.07 -14.61
N GLN A 139 -18.46 -5.11 -14.61
CA GLN A 139 -19.28 -4.02 -14.09
C GLN A 139 -19.04 -3.74 -12.60
N ALA A 140 -18.69 -4.74 -11.79
CA ALA A 140 -18.37 -4.56 -10.39
C ALA A 140 -17.02 -3.87 -10.18
N VAL A 141 -16.01 -4.18 -11.00
CA VAL A 141 -14.73 -3.44 -11.06
C VAL A 141 -14.97 -1.98 -11.45
N TYR A 142 -15.83 -1.73 -12.45
CA TYR A 142 -16.15 -0.37 -12.88
C TYR A 142 -16.79 0.47 -11.77
N ARG A 143 -17.76 -0.10 -11.04
CA ARG A 143 -18.40 0.57 -9.90
C ARG A 143 -17.42 0.83 -8.75
N SER A 144 -16.54 -0.12 -8.44
CA SER A 144 -15.57 0.07 -7.34
C SER A 144 -14.56 1.18 -7.66
N MET A 145 -14.16 1.31 -8.91
CA MET A 145 -13.35 2.43 -9.39
C MET A 145 -14.04 3.78 -9.17
N GLN A 146 -15.29 3.91 -9.63
CA GLN A 146 -16.10 5.13 -9.45
C GLN A 146 -16.28 5.51 -7.97
N ASP A 147 -16.52 4.53 -7.12
CA ASP A 147 -16.69 4.76 -5.68
C ASP A 147 -15.37 5.17 -5.01
N THR A 148 -14.25 4.62 -5.48
CA THR A 148 -12.92 5.05 -5.04
C THR A 148 -12.62 6.49 -5.45
N LYS A 149 -12.99 6.90 -6.67
CA LYS A 149 -12.90 8.30 -7.12
C LYS A 149 -13.76 9.21 -6.25
N THR A 150 -14.94 8.74 -5.86
CA THR A 150 -15.82 9.43 -4.91
C THR A 150 -15.16 9.64 -3.54
N ALA A 151 -14.42 8.65 -3.02
CA ALA A 151 -13.70 8.81 -1.76
C ALA A 151 -12.60 9.89 -1.84
N VAL A 152 -11.84 9.94 -2.93
CA VAL A 152 -10.83 11.00 -3.14
C VAL A 152 -11.47 12.39 -3.17
N ARG A 153 -12.57 12.54 -3.91
CA ARG A 153 -13.32 13.80 -3.97
C ARG A 153 -13.90 14.19 -2.62
N TYR A 154 -14.39 13.22 -1.82
CA TYR A 154 -14.88 13.45 -0.47
C TYR A 154 -13.82 14.11 0.42
N PHE A 155 -12.59 13.60 0.42
CA PHE A 155 -11.52 14.19 1.23
C PHE A 155 -11.19 15.62 0.77
N ARG A 156 -11.11 15.88 -0.54
CA ARG A 156 -10.91 17.25 -1.06
C ARG A 156 -12.06 18.20 -0.70
N LYS A 157 -13.31 17.74 -0.80
CA LYS A 157 -14.48 18.46 -0.31
C LYS A 157 -14.36 18.77 1.18
N SER A 158 -13.97 17.79 1.98
CA SER A 158 -13.83 17.96 3.43
C SER A 158 -12.76 19.00 3.82
N ILE A 159 -11.69 19.10 3.02
CA ILE A 159 -10.67 20.16 3.18
C ILE A 159 -11.29 21.53 2.89
N ALA A 160 -11.99 21.66 1.76
CA ALA A 160 -12.51 22.93 1.29
C ALA A 160 -13.72 23.46 2.09
N GLU A 161 -14.58 22.56 2.56
CA GLU A 161 -15.90 22.93 3.10
C GLU A 161 -16.07 22.59 4.58
N ASP A 162 -15.38 21.56 5.09
CA ASP A 162 -15.61 21.02 6.44
C ASP A 162 -14.42 21.27 7.39
N ALA A 163 -13.57 22.24 7.06
CA ALA A 163 -12.36 22.62 7.81
C ALA A 163 -11.35 21.48 8.01
N ASN A 164 -11.26 20.56 7.04
CA ASN A 164 -10.30 19.45 7.01
C ASN A 164 -10.29 18.62 8.31
N PRO A 165 -11.41 17.98 8.69
CA PRO A 165 -11.55 17.34 10.00
C PRO A 165 -10.58 16.17 10.20
N TYR A 166 -10.05 15.62 9.11
CA TYR A 166 -9.09 14.52 9.11
C TYR A 166 -7.63 14.98 9.06
N GLY A 167 -7.36 16.28 8.89
CA GLY A 167 -6.01 16.83 8.73
C GLY A 167 -5.22 16.17 7.60
N VAL A 168 -5.85 16.04 6.43
CA VAL A 168 -5.27 15.43 5.23
C VAL A 168 -4.73 16.50 4.27
N ASN A 169 -3.70 16.16 3.49
CA ASN A 169 -3.23 16.94 2.37
C ASN A 169 -3.91 16.46 1.07
N GLY A 170 -4.64 17.35 0.40
CA GLY A 170 -5.39 17.03 -0.82
C GLY A 170 -4.54 16.75 -2.06
N ASP A 171 -3.23 17.04 -2.02
CA ASP A 171 -2.29 16.82 -3.12
C ASP A 171 -1.46 15.54 -2.94
N GLN A 172 -1.52 14.94 -1.75
CA GLN A 172 -0.73 13.79 -1.35
C GLN A 172 -1.64 12.59 -1.07
N ILE A 173 -2.13 11.97 -2.14
CA ILE A 173 -3.13 10.90 -2.07
C ILE A 173 -2.58 9.65 -2.78
N VAL A 174 -2.58 8.53 -2.08
CA VAL A 174 -2.22 7.21 -2.62
C VAL A 174 -3.44 6.30 -2.57
N ILE A 175 -3.62 5.49 -3.60
CA ILE A 175 -4.63 4.43 -3.61
C ILE A 175 -3.95 3.08 -3.58
N GLY A 176 -4.44 2.15 -2.79
CA GLY A 176 -3.96 0.78 -2.94
C GLY A 176 -4.70 -0.25 -2.12
N GLY A 177 -4.46 -1.51 -2.42
CA GLY A 177 -5.22 -2.58 -1.81
C GLY A 177 -4.81 -3.97 -2.26
N GLN A 178 -5.52 -4.95 -1.72
CA GLN A 178 -5.22 -6.37 -1.93
C GLN A 178 -6.34 -7.12 -2.67
N GLY A 179 -5.97 -8.10 -3.49
CA GLY A 179 -6.90 -8.87 -4.32
C GLY A 179 -7.77 -7.93 -5.17
N SER A 180 -9.10 -8.02 -5.04
CA SER A 180 -10.05 -7.12 -5.73
C SER A 180 -9.81 -5.62 -5.49
N GLY A 181 -9.21 -5.25 -4.35
CA GLY A 181 -8.76 -3.89 -4.11
C GLY A 181 -7.59 -3.48 -4.99
N GLY A 182 -6.69 -4.41 -5.33
CA GLY A 182 -5.63 -4.22 -6.32
C GLY A 182 -6.17 -4.05 -7.74
N TYR A 183 -7.16 -4.86 -8.15
CA TYR A 183 -7.88 -4.66 -9.43
C TYR A 183 -8.53 -3.26 -9.49
N THR A 184 -9.13 -2.82 -8.39
CA THR A 184 -9.77 -1.51 -8.31
C THR A 184 -8.75 -0.37 -8.39
N ALA A 185 -7.60 -0.48 -7.71
CA ALA A 185 -6.51 0.49 -7.81
C ALA A 185 -5.97 0.60 -9.24
N LEU A 186 -5.78 -0.53 -9.93
CA LEU A 186 -5.32 -0.56 -11.32
C LEU A 186 -6.35 -0.01 -12.30
N ALA A 187 -7.63 -0.33 -12.12
CA ALA A 187 -8.70 0.27 -12.90
C ALA A 187 -8.74 1.79 -12.67
N TYR A 188 -8.59 2.25 -11.43
CA TYR A 188 -8.55 3.69 -11.12
C TYR A 188 -7.47 4.45 -11.88
N SER A 189 -6.25 3.91 -11.90
CA SER A 189 -5.11 4.62 -12.50
C SER A 189 -5.08 4.57 -14.02
N SER A 190 -5.78 3.61 -14.63
CA SER A 190 -5.58 3.29 -16.05
C SER A 190 -6.86 3.17 -16.89
N LEU A 191 -8.03 2.89 -16.30
CA LEU A 191 -9.28 2.87 -17.08
C LEU A 191 -9.90 4.28 -17.15
N GLN A 192 -9.66 5.00 -18.24
CA GLN A 192 -9.98 6.42 -18.41
C GLN A 192 -10.86 6.73 -19.62
N GLU A 193 -10.95 5.86 -20.63
CA GLU A 193 -11.68 6.15 -21.86
C GLU A 193 -12.47 4.98 -22.46
N VAL A 194 -13.38 5.31 -23.37
CA VAL A 194 -14.33 4.36 -23.95
C VAL A 194 -13.63 3.25 -24.74
N SER A 195 -12.54 3.56 -25.46
CA SER A 195 -11.75 2.63 -26.26
C SER A 195 -11.28 1.42 -25.46
N GLU A 196 -10.92 1.65 -24.19
CA GLU A 196 -10.32 0.68 -23.30
C GLU A 196 -11.33 -0.36 -22.81
N ILE A 197 -12.59 0.05 -22.58
CA ILE A 197 -13.64 -0.85 -22.10
C ILE A 197 -14.53 -1.41 -23.22
N GLN A 198 -14.43 -0.87 -24.44
CA GLN A 198 -15.15 -1.34 -25.63
C GLN A 198 -14.28 -2.24 -26.53
N LEU A 199 -13.50 -3.13 -25.91
CA LEU A 199 -12.73 -4.17 -26.61
C LEU A 199 -13.59 -5.41 -26.88
N LEU A 200 -13.24 -6.21 -27.91
CA LEU A 200 -13.98 -7.44 -28.25
C LEU A 200 -14.06 -8.45 -27.09
N LYS A 201 -13.04 -8.51 -26.23
CA LYS A 201 -13.04 -9.33 -25.01
C LYS A 201 -14.07 -8.88 -23.96
N PHE A 202 -14.51 -7.63 -24.03
CA PHE A 202 -15.55 -7.03 -23.20
C PHE A 202 -16.88 -6.88 -23.96
N PHE A 203 -17.06 -7.63 -25.04
CA PHE A 203 -18.33 -7.70 -25.77
C PHE A 203 -19.14 -8.91 -25.32
N ASN A 204 -20.36 -8.67 -24.85
CA ASN A 204 -21.29 -9.74 -24.54
C ASN A 204 -22.06 -10.14 -25.80
N THR A 205 -21.73 -11.32 -26.33
CA THR A 205 -22.34 -11.90 -27.54
C THR A 205 -23.78 -12.38 -27.34
N GLU A 206 -24.24 -12.60 -26.10
CA GLU A 206 -25.62 -12.99 -25.80
C GLU A 206 -26.57 -11.78 -25.84
N THR A 207 -26.10 -10.61 -25.40
CA THR A 207 -26.87 -9.35 -25.42
C THR A 207 -26.54 -8.47 -26.62
N ASN A 208 -25.51 -8.80 -27.38
CA ASN A 208 -24.98 -8.02 -28.50
C ASN A 208 -24.63 -6.56 -28.10
N ALA A 209 -23.98 -6.41 -26.95
CA ALA A 209 -23.59 -5.12 -26.38
C ALA A 209 -22.26 -5.24 -25.62
N PHE A 210 -21.56 -4.12 -25.45
CA PHE A 210 -20.40 -4.07 -24.55
C PHE A 210 -20.83 -4.25 -23.09
N MET A 211 -19.97 -4.88 -22.30
CA MET A 211 -20.26 -5.26 -20.92
C MET A 211 -20.43 -4.04 -20.01
N VAL A 212 -19.78 -2.93 -20.32
CA VAL A 212 -19.91 -1.64 -19.63
C VAL A 212 -20.37 -0.60 -20.62
N GLU A 213 -21.39 0.17 -20.23
CA GLU A 213 -21.92 1.28 -21.00
C GLU A 213 -21.89 2.53 -20.11
N PRO A 214 -20.88 3.42 -20.27
CA PRO A 214 -20.73 4.60 -19.42
C PRO A 214 -21.95 5.52 -19.42
N THR A 215 -22.68 5.60 -20.54
CA THR A 215 -23.91 6.42 -20.62
C THR A 215 -25.06 5.88 -19.76
N ILE A 216 -24.96 4.64 -19.26
CA ILE A 216 -25.93 4.02 -18.35
C ILE A 216 -25.35 3.91 -16.94
N MET A 217 -24.08 3.56 -16.82
CA MET A 217 -23.43 3.25 -15.54
C MET A 217 -22.75 4.45 -14.86
N GLY A 218 -22.78 5.61 -15.51
CA GLY A 218 -21.92 6.74 -15.16
C GLY A 218 -20.60 6.66 -15.91
N ASP A 219 -19.97 7.79 -16.14
CA ASP A 219 -18.66 7.88 -16.78
C ASP A 219 -17.54 7.29 -15.89
N PHE A 220 -16.30 7.40 -16.39
CA PHE A 220 -15.10 6.91 -15.69
C PHE A 220 -14.87 7.62 -14.35
N ASP A 221 -15.47 8.80 -14.14
CA ASP A 221 -15.44 9.54 -12.88
C ASP A 221 -16.66 9.28 -11.98
N GLY A 222 -17.53 8.36 -12.40
CA GLY A 222 -18.76 8.03 -11.68
C GLY A 222 -19.77 9.15 -11.70
N LEU A 223 -19.80 9.94 -12.76
CA LEU A 223 -20.76 11.03 -12.98
C LEU A 223 -21.74 10.71 -14.12
N GLY A 224 -22.95 11.25 -14.04
CA GLY A 224 -24.00 11.01 -15.00
C GLY A 224 -24.49 9.57 -15.02
N GLY A 225 -24.94 9.11 -16.18
CA GLY A 225 -25.56 7.80 -16.35
C GLY A 225 -27.03 7.76 -15.91
N SER A 226 -27.53 6.56 -15.65
CA SER A 226 -28.88 6.36 -15.15
C SER A 226 -29.00 6.76 -13.68
N PRO A 227 -29.97 7.61 -13.29
CA PRO A 227 -30.17 8.01 -11.90
C PRO A 227 -30.70 6.87 -11.00
N MET A 228 -30.95 5.69 -11.57
CA MET A 228 -31.27 4.47 -10.84
C MET A 228 -30.04 3.60 -10.55
N LEU A 229 -28.89 3.88 -11.17
CA LEU A 229 -27.69 3.04 -11.10
C LEU A 229 -26.44 3.81 -10.64
N ASN A 230 -26.43 5.12 -10.84
CA ASN A 230 -25.35 5.99 -10.44
C ASN A 230 -25.89 7.27 -9.79
N ASN A 231 -25.12 7.82 -8.86
CA ASN A 231 -25.39 9.08 -8.21
C ASN A 231 -24.12 9.93 -8.21
N ASP A 232 -24.23 11.19 -8.63
CA ASP A 232 -23.10 12.11 -8.71
C ASP A 232 -22.69 12.51 -7.30
N ASN A 233 -21.47 12.13 -6.91
CA ASN A 233 -20.92 12.48 -5.61
C ASN A 233 -19.74 13.44 -5.78
N TRP A 234 -19.88 14.65 -5.24
CA TRP A 234 -18.83 15.67 -5.16
C TRP A 234 -18.20 16.08 -6.50
N PRO A 235 -18.98 16.30 -7.59
CA PRO A 235 -18.46 16.45 -8.95
C PRO A 235 -17.48 17.62 -9.15
N SER A 236 -17.52 18.64 -8.30
CA SER A 236 -16.66 19.84 -8.42
C SER A 236 -15.23 19.63 -7.91
N TYR A 237 -14.90 18.47 -7.37
CA TYR A 237 -13.59 18.18 -6.79
C TYR A 237 -12.79 17.22 -7.66
N SER A 238 -11.49 17.47 -7.78
CA SER A 238 -10.55 16.60 -8.50
C SER A 238 -10.50 15.21 -7.85
N ASN A 239 -10.19 14.20 -8.65
CA ASN A 239 -9.83 12.85 -8.24
C ASN A 239 -8.39 12.50 -8.62
N ASP A 240 -7.50 13.48 -8.81
CA ASP A 240 -6.08 13.21 -9.07
C ASP A 240 -5.42 12.54 -7.86
N ILE A 241 -4.38 11.75 -8.09
CA ILE A 241 -3.62 11.04 -7.05
C ILE A 241 -2.12 11.07 -7.37
N SER A 242 -1.29 10.77 -6.39
CA SER A 242 0.17 10.80 -6.55
C SER A 242 0.74 9.48 -7.06
N MET A 243 0.15 8.35 -6.67
CA MET A 243 0.51 7.00 -7.14
C MET A 243 -0.48 5.94 -6.67
N ILE A 244 -0.35 4.72 -7.19
CA ILE A 244 -1.03 3.55 -6.65
C ILE A 244 -0.07 2.46 -6.15
N PHE A 245 -0.59 1.60 -5.26
CA PHE A 245 -0.01 0.27 -5.07
C PHE A 245 -1.06 -0.84 -5.23
N ASN A 246 -0.67 -1.99 -5.77
CA ASN A 246 -1.54 -3.16 -5.89
C ASN A 246 -0.88 -4.40 -5.29
N ILE A 247 -1.68 -5.22 -4.60
CA ILE A 247 -1.23 -6.47 -3.99
C ILE A 247 -2.07 -7.62 -4.55
N GLY A 248 -1.51 -8.40 -5.48
CA GLY A 248 -2.18 -9.53 -6.13
C GLY A 248 -3.35 -9.14 -7.04
N GLY A 249 -3.32 -7.93 -7.60
CA GLY A 249 -4.30 -7.44 -8.58
C GLY A 249 -3.86 -7.72 -10.02
N ALA A 250 -4.79 -7.52 -10.96
CA ALA A 250 -4.51 -7.51 -12.39
C ALA A 250 -5.37 -6.44 -13.09
N ILE A 251 -4.95 -6.00 -14.26
CA ILE A 251 -5.69 -5.06 -15.10
C ILE A 251 -6.52 -5.81 -16.14
N GLY A 252 -7.72 -5.31 -16.43
CA GLY A 252 -8.65 -5.96 -17.35
C GLY A 252 -8.04 -6.21 -18.72
N ASP A 253 -7.30 -5.25 -19.25
CA ASP A 253 -6.48 -5.38 -20.46
C ASP A 253 -5.25 -4.46 -20.35
N SER A 254 -4.10 -4.85 -20.91
CA SER A 254 -2.90 -4.03 -20.86
C SER A 254 -2.97 -2.78 -21.74
N SER A 255 -3.89 -2.73 -22.70
CA SER A 255 -4.17 -1.52 -23.50
C SER A 255 -4.85 -0.39 -22.73
N TRP A 256 -5.22 -0.63 -21.47
CA TRP A 256 -5.68 0.44 -20.56
C TRP A 256 -4.53 1.28 -20.01
N MET A 257 -3.27 0.93 -20.27
CA MET A 257 -2.14 1.66 -19.72
C MET A 257 -1.60 2.64 -20.74
N ASP A 258 -1.33 3.86 -20.28
CA ASP A 258 -0.81 4.94 -21.12
C ASP A 258 0.41 5.63 -20.50
N GLN A 259 1.16 6.32 -21.35
CA GLN A 259 2.26 7.17 -20.92
C GLN A 259 1.76 8.41 -20.17
N GLY A 260 2.39 8.73 -19.04
CA GLY A 260 2.06 9.89 -18.22
C GLY A 260 1.10 9.59 -17.06
N GLU A 261 0.67 8.34 -16.93
CA GLU A 261 -0.12 7.89 -15.78
C GLU A 261 0.73 7.80 -14.52
N VAL A 262 0.05 7.74 -13.37
CA VAL A 262 0.71 7.73 -12.06
C VAL A 262 1.54 6.46 -11.83
N PRO A 263 2.61 6.52 -11.01
CA PRO A 263 3.45 5.36 -10.72
C PRO A 263 2.67 4.19 -10.11
N ILE A 264 3.08 2.95 -10.44
CA ILE A 264 2.46 1.70 -9.98
C ILE A 264 3.46 0.85 -9.21
N CYS A 265 3.26 0.74 -7.88
CA CYS A 265 4.02 -0.18 -7.02
C CYS A 265 3.23 -1.49 -6.85
N ALA A 266 3.77 -2.61 -7.31
CA ALA A 266 3.10 -3.89 -7.32
C ALA A 266 3.76 -4.91 -6.38
N VAL A 267 2.95 -5.72 -5.71
CA VAL A 267 3.39 -6.92 -4.98
C VAL A 267 2.50 -8.08 -5.39
N HIS A 268 3.06 -9.22 -5.82
CA HIS A 268 2.24 -10.30 -6.38
C HIS A 268 2.86 -11.69 -6.15
N GLY A 269 2.03 -12.64 -5.71
CA GLY A 269 2.38 -14.05 -5.65
C GLY A 269 2.65 -14.65 -7.03
N VAL A 270 3.84 -15.16 -7.27
CA VAL A 270 4.19 -15.79 -8.56
C VAL A 270 3.35 -17.04 -8.84
N ASN A 271 2.88 -17.70 -7.77
CA ASN A 271 2.04 -18.89 -7.83
C ASN A 271 0.59 -18.62 -7.36
N ASP A 272 0.10 -17.39 -7.52
CA ASP A 272 -1.30 -17.07 -7.24
C ASP A 272 -2.21 -17.89 -8.19
N PRO A 273 -3.15 -18.70 -7.67
CA PRO A 273 -4.01 -19.56 -8.48
C PRO A 273 -5.22 -18.81 -9.08
N PHE A 274 -5.48 -17.57 -8.67
CA PHE A 274 -6.68 -16.82 -9.04
C PHE A 274 -6.37 -15.64 -9.96
N ALA A 275 -5.31 -14.89 -9.65
CA ALA A 275 -4.81 -13.80 -10.47
C ALA A 275 -3.50 -14.23 -11.14
N PRO A 276 -3.32 -14.02 -12.46
CA PRO A 276 -2.04 -14.33 -13.08
C PRO A 276 -0.97 -13.33 -12.63
N TYR A 277 0.25 -13.81 -12.43
CA TYR A 277 1.41 -12.94 -12.16
C TYR A 277 1.83 -12.14 -13.41
N GLY A 278 1.87 -12.81 -14.56
CA GLY A 278 2.00 -12.19 -15.90
C GLY A 278 0.63 -12.11 -16.58
N ASP A 279 0.52 -12.52 -17.84
CA ASP A 279 -0.78 -12.59 -18.52
C ASP A 279 -1.46 -13.95 -18.31
N GLY A 280 -2.78 -13.95 -18.19
CA GLY A 280 -3.55 -15.19 -18.09
C GLY A 280 -5.00 -15.00 -17.65
N THR A 281 -5.71 -16.11 -17.48
CA THR A 281 -7.13 -16.10 -17.08
C THR A 281 -7.31 -15.87 -15.59
N VAL A 282 -8.23 -14.97 -15.22
CA VAL A 282 -8.69 -14.84 -13.82
C VAL A 282 -9.65 -15.96 -13.47
N PHE A 283 -9.46 -16.56 -12.29
CA PHE A 283 -10.39 -17.53 -11.71
C PHE A 283 -11.04 -16.98 -10.45
N VAL A 284 -12.32 -17.30 -10.26
CA VAL A 284 -13.09 -16.82 -9.11
C VAL A 284 -12.75 -17.66 -7.86
N PRO A 285 -12.24 -17.05 -6.78
CA PRO A 285 -11.92 -17.76 -5.54
C PRO A 285 -13.11 -18.53 -4.96
N GLY A 286 -12.84 -19.70 -4.37
CA GLY A 286 -13.89 -20.60 -3.85
C GLY A 286 -14.71 -21.31 -4.94
N THR A 287 -14.38 -21.09 -6.21
CA THR A 287 -14.93 -21.80 -7.38
C THR A 287 -13.79 -22.18 -8.35
N SER A 288 -14.11 -22.71 -9.52
CA SER A 288 -13.13 -22.91 -10.61
C SER A 288 -13.56 -22.23 -11.92
N PHE A 289 -14.39 -21.20 -11.82
CA PHE A 289 -14.90 -20.51 -13.00
C PHE A 289 -13.86 -19.54 -13.55
N ALA A 290 -13.51 -19.74 -14.82
CA ALA A 290 -12.79 -18.77 -15.63
C ALA A 290 -13.64 -17.50 -15.83
N VAL A 291 -13.00 -16.34 -15.72
CA VAL A 291 -13.61 -15.04 -15.96
C VAL A 291 -13.11 -14.50 -17.27
N VAL A 292 -11.94 -13.89 -17.32
CA VAL A 292 -11.41 -13.21 -18.51
C VAL A 292 -9.89 -13.22 -18.43
N ASP A 293 -9.24 -13.17 -19.58
CA ASP A 293 -7.80 -12.99 -19.65
C ASP A 293 -7.42 -11.55 -19.30
N VAL A 294 -6.45 -11.39 -18.42
CA VAL A 294 -5.98 -10.13 -17.83
C VAL A 294 -4.47 -10.06 -17.83
N SER A 295 -3.94 -8.89 -17.50
CA SER A 295 -2.51 -8.67 -17.30
C SER A 295 -2.19 -8.42 -15.83
N GLY A 296 -1.37 -9.29 -15.24
CA GLY A 296 -0.92 -9.26 -13.86
C GLY A 296 0.27 -8.33 -13.61
N SER A 297 0.70 -8.28 -12.35
CA SER A 297 1.73 -7.35 -11.86
C SER A 297 3.05 -7.35 -12.64
N SER A 298 3.49 -8.51 -13.16
CA SER A 298 4.70 -8.58 -13.98
C SER A 298 4.53 -7.81 -15.29
N THR A 299 3.43 -8.04 -16.01
CA THR A 299 3.14 -7.36 -17.28
C THR A 299 2.93 -5.87 -17.06
N ILE A 300 2.10 -5.48 -16.09
CA ILE A 300 1.77 -4.07 -15.87
C ILE A 300 2.98 -3.26 -15.41
N THR A 301 3.85 -3.80 -14.55
CA THR A 301 5.01 -3.05 -14.09
C THR A 301 6.03 -2.89 -15.21
N ARG A 302 6.19 -3.91 -16.07
CA ARG A 302 7.00 -3.78 -17.28
C ARG A 302 6.50 -2.66 -18.19
N ILE A 303 5.19 -2.62 -18.47
CA ILE A 303 4.59 -1.57 -19.32
C ILE A 303 4.74 -0.19 -18.67
N ALA A 304 4.46 -0.06 -17.37
CA ALA A 304 4.64 1.21 -16.64
C ALA A 304 6.10 1.71 -16.70
N ASN A 305 7.08 0.80 -16.62
CA ASN A 305 8.50 1.14 -16.77
C ASN A 305 8.85 1.53 -18.21
N GLU A 306 8.32 0.83 -19.21
CA GLU A 306 8.52 1.17 -20.63
C GLU A 306 7.96 2.54 -21.00
N PHE A 307 6.85 2.94 -20.39
CA PHE A 307 6.29 4.29 -20.54
C PHE A 307 7.01 5.38 -19.74
N GLY A 308 7.87 4.98 -18.80
CA GLY A 308 8.56 5.89 -17.88
C GLY A 308 7.70 6.36 -16.69
N ASN A 309 6.50 5.79 -16.50
CA ASN A 309 5.59 6.17 -15.41
C ASN A 309 6.21 5.90 -14.02
N ASN A 310 7.14 4.95 -13.93
CA ASN A 310 7.85 4.58 -12.70
C ASN A 310 9.25 5.20 -12.57
N ASP A 311 9.66 6.09 -13.48
CA ASP A 311 11.02 6.67 -13.52
C ASP A 311 11.39 7.43 -12.24
N ILE A 312 10.38 7.91 -11.50
CA ILE A 312 10.56 8.55 -10.19
C ILE A 312 11.38 7.69 -9.22
N TRP A 313 11.34 6.35 -9.34
CA TRP A 313 12.07 5.43 -8.46
C TRP A 313 13.50 5.11 -8.91
N LEU A 314 13.89 5.52 -10.13
CA LEU A 314 15.21 5.18 -10.69
C LEU A 314 16.35 6.05 -10.13
N THR A 315 16.07 7.28 -9.71
CA THR A 315 17.10 8.23 -9.27
C THR A 315 16.74 8.92 -7.93
N PRO A 316 17.55 8.74 -6.86
CA PRO A 316 18.55 7.68 -6.73
C PRO A 316 17.86 6.29 -6.69
N PRO A 317 18.49 5.22 -7.19
CA PRO A 317 17.90 3.90 -7.08
C PRO A 317 17.76 3.49 -5.61
N PHE A 318 16.71 2.75 -5.29
CA PHE A 318 16.57 2.15 -3.97
C PHE A 318 17.62 1.03 -3.80
N THR A 319 18.41 1.09 -2.72
CA THR A 319 19.50 0.13 -2.44
C THR A 319 19.25 -0.71 -1.19
N ASP A 320 18.05 -0.65 -0.63
CA ASP A 320 17.68 -1.39 0.57
C ASP A 320 17.59 -2.90 0.30
N ALA A 321 17.67 -3.70 1.36
CA ALA A 321 17.76 -5.15 1.23
C ALA A 321 16.50 -5.78 0.58
N ILE A 322 15.30 -5.21 0.80
CA ILE A 322 14.06 -5.76 0.26
C ILE A 322 13.94 -5.44 -1.24
N THR A 323 14.36 -4.25 -1.67
CA THR A 323 14.46 -3.90 -3.09
C THR A 323 15.51 -4.75 -3.79
N ASN A 324 16.72 -4.88 -3.23
CA ASN A 324 17.76 -5.73 -3.78
C ASN A 324 17.30 -7.19 -3.89
N TYR A 325 16.56 -7.69 -2.88
CA TYR A 325 15.94 -9.02 -2.95
C TYR A 325 14.97 -9.12 -4.12
N ALA A 326 14.06 -8.16 -4.29
CA ALA A 326 13.06 -8.15 -5.36
C ALA A 326 13.72 -8.14 -6.75
N GLN A 327 14.68 -7.25 -6.97
CA GLN A 327 15.42 -7.13 -8.22
C GLN A 327 16.29 -8.38 -8.49
N ALA A 328 16.84 -9.00 -7.44
CA ALA A 328 17.61 -10.24 -7.56
C ALA A 328 16.74 -11.47 -7.86
N LYS A 329 15.40 -11.38 -7.75
CA LYS A 329 14.47 -12.45 -8.15
C LYS A 329 14.26 -12.47 -9.66
N LEU A 330 15.39 -12.64 -10.35
CA LEU A 330 15.59 -13.03 -11.74
C LEU A 330 15.56 -11.86 -12.72
N ALA A 331 16.75 -11.30 -12.98
CA ALA A 331 17.06 -10.81 -14.31
C ALA A 331 16.77 -11.95 -15.31
N GLY A 332 15.70 -11.82 -16.08
CA GLY A 332 15.28 -12.75 -17.13
C GLY A 332 14.08 -13.67 -16.87
N THR A 333 13.48 -13.78 -15.66
CA THR A 333 12.37 -14.76 -15.49
C THR A 333 11.24 -14.46 -14.48
N VAL A 334 11.35 -13.52 -13.53
CA VAL A 334 10.24 -13.21 -12.58
C VAL A 334 10.06 -11.70 -12.41
N ASN A 335 10.98 -10.99 -11.75
CA ASN A 335 10.92 -9.52 -11.68
C ASN A 335 11.51 -8.87 -12.95
N ASP A 336 12.54 -9.48 -13.56
CA ASP A 336 13.21 -9.01 -14.77
C ASP A 336 13.76 -7.56 -14.71
N GLY A 337 14.18 -7.12 -13.52
CA GLY A 337 14.70 -5.77 -13.29
C GLY A 337 13.62 -4.69 -13.28
N ASN A 338 12.34 -5.06 -13.26
CA ASN A 338 11.24 -4.11 -13.18
C ASN A 338 11.17 -3.46 -11.80
N GLU A 339 11.59 -2.19 -11.74
CA GLU A 339 11.45 -1.35 -10.55
C GLU A 339 9.96 -1.20 -10.20
N GLY A 340 9.65 -1.16 -8.90
CA GLY A 340 8.27 -1.12 -8.42
C GLY A 340 7.58 -2.48 -8.28
N LEU A 341 8.20 -3.61 -8.64
CA LEU A 341 7.59 -4.95 -8.53
C LEU A 341 8.23 -5.81 -7.44
N PHE A 342 7.44 -6.33 -6.50
CA PHE A 342 7.88 -7.34 -5.53
C PHE A 342 7.24 -8.70 -5.82
N PRO A 343 8.00 -9.69 -6.33
CA PRO A 343 7.50 -11.06 -6.47
C PRO A 343 7.49 -11.79 -5.13
N ILE A 344 6.33 -12.32 -4.75
CA ILE A 344 6.20 -13.23 -3.61
C ILE A 344 6.38 -14.66 -4.10
N MET A 345 7.50 -15.27 -3.71
CA MET A 345 7.82 -16.68 -3.96
C MET A 345 7.17 -17.59 -2.90
N ALA A 346 5.84 -17.52 -2.78
CA ALA A 346 5.10 -18.40 -1.88
C ALA A 346 4.86 -19.79 -2.51
N PRO A 347 4.53 -20.82 -1.71
CA PRO A 347 4.13 -22.13 -2.23
C PRO A 347 2.97 -22.03 -3.23
N GLN A 348 2.76 -23.08 -4.02
CA GLN A 348 1.61 -23.15 -4.93
C GLN A 348 0.29 -22.90 -4.19
N ASN A 349 -0.64 -22.24 -4.89
CA ASN A 349 -1.97 -21.86 -4.41
C ASN A 349 -1.98 -20.81 -3.29
N ALA A 350 -0.87 -20.14 -3.00
CA ALA A 350 -0.84 -19.09 -1.97
C ALA A 350 -1.18 -17.70 -2.56
N SER A 351 -2.45 -17.32 -2.55
CA SER A 351 -2.91 -16.00 -3.02
C SER A 351 -2.82 -14.91 -1.94
N GLY A 352 -3.03 -15.27 -0.66
CA GLY A 352 -3.10 -14.33 0.45
C GLY A 352 -2.17 -14.69 1.61
N PRO A 353 -0.84 -14.78 1.43
CA PRO A 353 0.07 -15.21 2.49
C PRO A 353 0.14 -14.29 3.73
N TRP A 354 -0.33 -13.04 3.59
CA TRP A 354 -0.50 -12.06 4.67
C TRP A 354 -1.84 -12.18 5.40
N GLU A 355 -2.73 -13.10 5.02
CA GLU A 355 -4.07 -13.21 5.61
C GLU A 355 -4.11 -14.17 6.81
N TRP A 356 -4.94 -13.82 7.80
CA TRP A 356 -5.32 -14.68 8.93
C TRP A 356 -6.72 -14.32 9.44
N PHE A 357 -7.35 -15.26 10.15
CA PHE A 357 -8.71 -15.10 10.65
C PHE A 357 -8.96 -15.93 11.91
N ASP A 358 -9.95 -15.51 12.70
CA ASP A 358 -10.47 -16.28 13.84
C ASP A 358 -11.68 -17.10 13.37
N SER A 359 -11.58 -18.44 13.44
CA SER A 359 -12.64 -19.34 13.00
C SER A 359 -13.93 -19.19 13.82
N THR A 360 -13.83 -18.86 15.11
CA THR A 360 -15.00 -18.62 15.97
C THR A 360 -15.74 -17.37 15.51
N ALA A 361 -14.99 -16.30 15.21
CA ALA A 361 -15.57 -15.07 14.68
C ALA A 361 -16.21 -15.29 13.30
N VAL A 362 -15.58 -16.12 12.44
CA VAL A 362 -16.15 -16.50 11.13
C VAL A 362 -17.47 -17.25 11.29
N ILE A 363 -17.53 -18.24 12.18
CA ILE A 363 -18.76 -19.01 12.44
C ILE A 363 -19.87 -18.09 12.95
N ALA A 364 -19.57 -17.21 13.90
CA ALA A 364 -20.53 -16.25 14.41
C ALA A 364 -21.01 -15.26 13.32
N GLY A 365 -20.11 -14.77 12.49
CA GLY A 365 -20.43 -13.88 11.37
C GLY A 365 -21.29 -14.54 10.30
N CYS A 366 -21.02 -15.82 9.98
CA CYS A 366 -21.86 -16.62 9.09
C CYS A 366 -23.27 -16.81 9.66
N ALA A 367 -23.37 -17.17 10.94
CA ALA A 367 -24.66 -17.36 11.61
C ALA A 367 -25.51 -16.07 11.60
N ALA A 368 -24.89 -14.89 11.76
CA ALA A 368 -25.58 -13.60 11.66
C ALA A 368 -26.18 -13.32 10.28
N LEU A 369 -25.70 -13.98 9.22
CA LEU A 369 -26.25 -13.91 7.86
C LEU A 369 -27.19 -15.10 7.53
N GLY A 370 -27.52 -15.92 8.52
CA GLY A 370 -28.34 -17.13 8.31
C GLY A 370 -27.60 -18.28 7.61
N ILE A 371 -26.27 -18.23 7.56
CA ILE A 371 -25.43 -19.33 7.05
C ILE A 371 -25.19 -20.31 8.19
N ASP A 372 -25.52 -21.58 7.99
CA ASP A 372 -25.36 -22.62 8.99
C ASP A 372 -23.88 -22.98 9.24
N GLN A 373 -23.63 -23.84 10.23
CA GLN A 373 -22.27 -24.24 10.59
C GLN A 373 -21.53 -24.91 9.44
N ALA A 374 -22.18 -25.79 8.68
CA ALA A 374 -21.58 -26.45 7.52
C ALA A 374 -21.18 -25.41 6.45
N GLY A 375 -22.02 -24.40 6.21
CA GLY A 375 -21.71 -23.28 5.34
C GLY A 375 -20.53 -22.45 5.83
N ALA A 376 -20.42 -22.21 7.13
CA ALA A 376 -19.27 -21.52 7.72
C ALA A 376 -17.97 -22.32 7.54
N GLU A 377 -18.01 -23.62 7.81
CA GLU A 377 -16.88 -24.54 7.64
C GLU A 377 -16.41 -24.62 6.18
N LEU A 378 -17.32 -24.57 5.21
CA LEU A 378 -16.99 -24.48 3.78
C LEU A 378 -16.15 -23.23 3.46
N ARG A 379 -16.55 -22.07 3.97
CA ARG A 379 -15.83 -20.79 3.73
C ARG A 379 -14.44 -20.80 4.36
N ILE A 380 -14.32 -21.37 5.55
CA ILE A 380 -13.03 -21.61 6.21
C ILE A 380 -12.17 -22.52 5.33
N SER A 381 -12.70 -23.66 4.89
CA SER A 381 -11.99 -24.62 4.04
C SER A 381 -11.50 -23.99 2.73
N ASN A 382 -12.36 -23.24 2.04
CA ASN A 382 -12.00 -22.50 0.83
C ASN A 382 -10.85 -21.52 1.06
N SER A 383 -10.89 -20.78 2.17
CA SER A 383 -9.86 -19.77 2.49
C SER A 383 -8.54 -20.40 2.94
N LEU A 384 -8.58 -21.59 3.56
CA LEU A 384 -7.39 -22.37 3.90
C LEU A 384 -6.74 -22.96 2.65
N ALA A 385 -7.53 -23.38 1.65
CA ALA A 385 -7.03 -23.95 0.40
C ALA A 385 -6.15 -22.97 -0.39
N SER A 386 -6.45 -21.68 -0.33
CA SER A 386 -5.65 -20.62 -0.95
C SER A 386 -4.61 -19.97 -0.03
N ASN A 387 -4.44 -20.52 1.19
CA ASN A 387 -3.42 -20.10 2.14
C ASN A 387 -2.79 -21.34 2.83
N PRO A 388 -2.12 -22.21 2.07
CA PRO A 388 -1.72 -23.54 2.53
C PRO A 388 -0.73 -23.51 3.70
N VAL A 389 0.08 -22.45 3.81
CA VAL A 389 1.03 -22.30 4.93
C VAL A 389 0.29 -21.95 6.21
N TYR A 390 -0.71 -21.06 6.16
CA TYR A 390 -1.56 -20.77 7.33
C TYR A 390 -2.33 -22.02 7.76
N ALA A 391 -2.87 -22.78 6.80
CA ALA A 391 -3.54 -24.04 7.06
C ALA A 391 -2.64 -25.07 7.78
N ALA A 392 -1.37 -25.17 7.38
CA ALA A 392 -0.41 -26.09 7.99
C ALA A 392 0.06 -25.64 9.39
N LEU A 393 0.24 -24.33 9.60
CA LEU A 393 0.77 -23.79 10.86
C LEU A 393 -0.29 -23.58 11.95
N GLY A 394 -1.58 -23.55 11.57
CA GLY A 394 -2.67 -23.21 12.47
C GLY A 394 -2.69 -21.71 12.86
N PRO A 395 -3.67 -21.28 13.67
CA PRO A 395 -3.99 -19.85 13.82
C PRO A 395 -2.89 -19.03 14.49
N VAL A 396 -2.16 -19.59 15.46
CA VAL A 396 -1.14 -18.83 16.22
C VAL A 396 0.12 -18.62 15.38
N ALA A 397 0.75 -19.69 14.93
CA ALA A 397 1.96 -19.60 14.11
C ALA A 397 1.67 -19.06 12.71
N GLY A 398 0.51 -19.39 12.14
CA GLY A 398 0.03 -18.84 10.88
C GLY A 398 -0.15 -17.32 10.94
N ARG A 399 -0.70 -16.78 12.03
CA ARG A 399 -0.79 -15.32 12.22
C ARG A 399 0.58 -14.66 12.32
N LEU A 400 1.53 -15.23 13.07
CA LEU A 400 2.88 -14.67 13.16
C LEU A 400 3.56 -14.62 11.78
N ARG A 401 3.38 -15.68 10.98
CA ARG A 401 3.85 -15.71 9.59
C ARG A 401 3.16 -14.63 8.75
N ALA A 402 1.85 -14.48 8.86
CA ALA A 402 1.09 -13.48 8.12
C ALA A 402 1.56 -12.05 8.43
N LEU A 403 1.83 -11.74 9.71
CA LEU A 403 2.39 -10.45 10.13
C LEU A 403 3.77 -10.19 9.50
N ALA A 404 4.64 -11.19 9.40
CA ALA A 404 5.92 -11.03 8.71
C ALA A 404 5.77 -10.71 7.20
N TYR A 405 4.71 -11.23 6.55
CA TYR A 405 4.37 -10.81 5.19
C TYR A 405 3.85 -9.38 5.15
N VAL A 406 3.02 -8.95 6.10
CA VAL A 406 2.60 -7.54 6.22
C VAL A 406 3.82 -6.63 6.36
N ASP A 407 4.79 -6.99 7.20
CA ASP A 407 6.02 -6.21 7.38
C ASP A 407 6.83 -6.12 6.07
N THR A 408 6.86 -7.20 5.29
CA THR A 408 7.49 -7.24 3.96
C THR A 408 6.78 -6.30 2.98
N LEU A 409 5.45 -6.37 2.90
CA LEU A 409 4.64 -5.48 2.06
C LEU A 409 4.89 -4.01 2.41
N GLN A 410 4.83 -3.69 3.70
CA GLN A 410 5.04 -2.34 4.23
C GLN A 410 6.46 -1.85 3.91
N SER A 411 7.48 -2.69 4.11
CA SER A 411 8.88 -2.32 3.86
C SER A 411 9.18 -2.04 2.39
N PHE A 412 8.51 -2.72 1.47
CA PHE A 412 8.68 -2.49 0.03
C PHE A 412 7.87 -1.29 -0.48
N ILE A 413 6.61 -1.18 -0.06
CA ILE A 413 5.67 -0.17 -0.54
C ILE A 413 5.99 1.22 0.03
N THR A 414 6.33 1.30 1.32
CA THR A 414 6.44 2.59 2.02
C THR A 414 7.51 3.52 1.44
N PRO A 415 8.75 3.08 1.12
CA PRO A 415 9.74 3.97 0.51
C PRO A 415 9.35 4.48 -0.88
N ARG A 416 8.61 3.67 -1.65
CA ARG A 416 8.09 4.04 -2.98
C ARG A 416 6.96 5.05 -2.86
N MET A 417 6.06 4.84 -1.90
CA MET A 417 5.04 5.83 -1.52
C MET A 417 5.65 7.14 -1.09
N TYR A 418 6.66 7.10 -0.21
CA TYR A 418 7.34 8.29 0.26
C TYR A 418 7.84 9.14 -0.91
N ARG A 419 8.51 8.52 -1.90
CA ARG A 419 8.97 9.22 -3.09
C ARG A 419 7.83 9.64 -4.03
N GLY A 420 6.84 8.79 -4.24
CA GLY A 420 5.68 9.08 -5.08
C GLY A 420 4.83 10.24 -4.56
N LEU A 421 4.83 10.46 -3.24
CA LEU A 421 4.21 11.60 -2.57
C LEU A 421 5.03 12.90 -2.66
N GLY A 422 6.16 12.88 -3.37
CA GLY A 422 7.04 14.02 -3.57
C GLY A 422 7.99 14.30 -2.40
N PHE A 423 8.14 13.36 -1.46
CA PHE A 423 9.16 13.51 -0.42
C PHE A 423 10.53 13.04 -0.93
N ASP A 424 11.57 13.79 -0.60
CA ASP A 424 12.95 13.44 -0.95
C ASP A 424 13.41 12.22 -0.16
N VAL A 425 13.71 11.11 -0.85
CA VAL A 425 14.32 9.89 -0.26
C VAL A 425 15.78 10.08 0.16
N GLY A 426 16.35 11.26 -0.06
CA GLY A 426 17.54 11.68 0.66
C GLY A 426 17.19 11.80 2.15
N ILE A 427 18.16 11.58 3.03
CA ILE A 427 18.02 12.05 4.42
C ILE A 427 17.75 13.55 4.31
N ASP A 428 16.50 13.97 4.53
CA ASP A 428 15.93 15.31 4.35
C ASP A 428 16.98 16.45 4.27
N GLU A 429 17.60 16.61 3.10
CA GLU A 429 18.59 17.68 2.83
C GLU A 429 17.90 18.98 2.41
N ASN A 430 16.56 19.05 2.48
CA ASN A 430 15.75 20.19 2.05
C ASN A 430 14.96 20.85 3.20
N SER A 431 15.40 20.68 4.45
CA SER A 431 15.02 21.63 5.50
C SER A 431 15.81 22.93 5.32
N ALA A 432 15.25 24.09 5.72
CA ALA A 432 16.00 25.35 5.82
C ALA A 432 17.28 25.22 6.67
N ILE A 433 17.34 24.18 7.52
CA ILE A 433 18.52 23.78 8.31
C ILE A 433 19.63 23.20 7.43
N ALA A 434 19.30 22.41 6.41
CA ALA A 434 20.29 21.81 5.51
C ALA A 434 20.95 22.84 4.58
N GLN A 435 20.23 23.87 4.11
CA GLN A 435 20.83 24.95 3.30
C GLN A 435 21.77 25.86 4.10
N GLY A 436 21.70 25.83 5.44
CA GLY A 436 22.50 26.69 6.32
C GLY A 436 23.72 26.00 6.93
N VAL A 437 24.02 24.74 6.61
CA VAL A 437 25.11 24.00 7.26
C VAL A 437 26.30 23.78 6.32
N ASP A 438 27.42 24.43 6.65
CA ASP A 438 28.70 24.28 5.95
C ASP A 438 29.69 23.45 6.78
N MET A 439 30.49 22.61 6.11
CA MET A 439 31.54 21.79 6.71
C MET A 439 32.84 21.91 5.89
N PHE A 440 33.88 22.53 6.46
CA PHE A 440 35.13 22.83 5.75
C PHE A 440 36.37 22.86 6.67
N PRO A 441 37.57 22.48 6.19
CA PRO A 441 37.82 21.84 4.90
C PRO A 441 37.29 20.39 4.87
N ASN A 442 36.77 19.99 3.72
CA ASN A 442 36.36 18.62 3.42
C ASN A 442 36.87 18.28 2.00
N PRO A 443 37.92 17.44 1.85
CA PRO A 443 38.48 16.54 2.86
C PRO A 443 39.23 17.23 4.01
N MET A 444 39.07 16.69 5.22
CA MET A 444 39.77 17.14 6.41
C MET A 444 41.13 16.44 6.54
N VAL A 445 42.17 17.19 6.93
CA VAL A 445 43.51 16.64 7.25
C VAL A 445 43.66 16.49 8.76
N ASN A 446 43.54 17.60 9.51
CA ASN A 446 43.66 17.62 10.97
C ASN A 446 42.34 17.92 11.68
N SER A 447 41.53 18.80 11.12
CA SER A 447 40.22 19.17 11.65
C SER A 447 39.32 19.70 10.54
N CYS A 448 38.01 19.70 10.76
CA CYS A 448 37.05 20.45 9.97
C CYS A 448 36.16 21.30 10.89
N VAL A 449 35.75 22.45 10.40
CA VAL A 449 34.79 23.33 11.07
C VAL A 449 33.42 23.03 10.50
N ILE A 450 32.44 22.86 11.38
CA ILE A 450 31.03 22.69 11.03
C ILE A 450 30.28 23.92 11.56
N THR A 451 29.53 24.58 10.68
CA THR A 451 28.73 25.77 11.00
C THR A 451 27.26 25.53 10.64
N SER A 452 26.35 26.22 11.32
CA SER A 452 24.92 26.22 11.05
C SER A 452 24.38 27.66 11.14
N GLN A 453 23.79 28.15 10.05
CA GLN A 453 23.16 29.48 9.97
C GLN A 453 21.69 29.47 10.37
N ALA A 454 21.07 28.29 10.45
CA ALA A 454 19.62 28.16 10.63
C ALA A 454 19.20 27.83 12.07
N SER A 455 19.97 27.01 12.79
CA SER A 455 19.61 26.53 14.14
C SER A 455 20.82 26.02 14.92
N THR A 456 20.69 25.93 16.25
CA THR A 456 21.75 25.44 17.15
C THR A 456 21.93 23.94 17.04
N ILE A 457 23.17 23.51 16.80
CA ILE A 457 23.56 22.10 16.76
C ILE A 457 23.61 21.62 18.21
N GLN A 458 22.73 20.67 18.58
CA GLN A 458 22.66 20.11 19.93
C GLN A 458 23.75 19.05 20.15
N SER A 459 23.95 18.17 19.16
CA SER A 459 24.93 17.08 19.20
C SER A 459 25.28 16.58 17.81
N TYR A 460 26.29 15.72 17.72
CA TYR A 460 26.63 14.99 16.49
C TYR A 460 26.95 13.52 16.75
N VAL A 461 26.81 12.70 15.71
CA VAL A 461 27.25 11.30 15.64
C VAL A 461 27.97 11.07 14.32
N ILE A 462 29.11 10.38 14.34
CA ILE A 462 29.90 10.04 13.15
C ILE A 462 29.79 8.54 12.90
N TYR A 463 29.45 8.19 11.67
CA TYR A 463 29.38 6.83 11.16
C TYR A 463 30.51 6.55 10.19
N ASP A 464 31.08 5.34 10.24
CA ASP A 464 31.93 4.85 9.16
C ASP A 464 31.10 4.41 7.93
N ASN A 465 31.77 4.01 6.86
CA ASN A 465 31.13 3.53 5.63
C ASN A 465 30.35 2.20 5.78
N GLN A 466 30.42 1.53 6.94
CA GLN A 466 29.65 0.34 7.30
C GLN A 466 28.48 0.69 8.24
N GLY A 467 28.26 1.98 8.52
CA GLY A 467 27.21 2.47 9.40
C GLY A 467 27.53 2.32 10.89
N ARG A 468 28.76 1.98 11.30
CA ARG A 468 29.10 1.85 12.73
C ARG A 468 29.39 3.22 13.33
N VAL A 469 28.90 3.48 14.55
CA VAL A 469 29.20 4.70 15.29
C VAL A 469 30.68 4.72 15.69
N THR A 470 31.39 5.74 15.24
CA THR A 470 32.82 5.95 15.54
C THR A 470 33.04 7.03 16.59
N ARG A 471 32.17 8.06 16.62
CA ARG A 471 32.25 9.15 17.58
C ARG A 471 30.89 9.81 17.79
N SER A 472 30.64 10.35 18.98
CA SER A 472 29.50 11.23 19.23
C SER A 472 29.84 12.23 20.33
N SER A 473 29.20 13.41 20.32
CA SER A 473 29.35 14.41 21.38
C SER A 473 28.20 15.41 21.39
N SER A 474 27.98 16.07 22.53
CA SER A 474 27.12 17.25 22.61
C SER A 474 27.89 18.50 22.21
N VAL A 475 27.20 19.45 21.59
CA VAL A 475 27.79 20.70 21.06
C VAL A 475 27.10 21.91 21.66
N ASN A 476 25.78 22.03 21.48
CA ASN A 476 24.96 23.18 21.88
C ASN A 476 25.50 24.54 21.38
N ALA A 477 25.94 24.59 20.13
CA ALA A 477 26.48 25.79 19.49
C ALA A 477 26.13 25.82 18.00
N ASN A 478 26.18 27.01 17.38
CA ASN A 478 25.97 27.17 15.93
C ASN A 478 27.24 26.86 15.12
N GLN A 479 28.38 26.66 15.79
CA GLN A 479 29.65 26.31 15.17
C GLN A 479 30.48 25.47 16.13
N PHE A 480 31.17 24.46 15.61
CA PHE A 480 32.19 23.72 16.35
C PHE A 480 33.30 23.22 15.42
N THR A 481 34.43 22.83 16.01
CA THR A 481 35.54 22.19 15.30
C THR A 481 35.54 20.70 15.62
N LEU A 482 35.59 19.87 14.58
CA LEU A 482 35.73 18.44 14.66
C LEU A 482 37.18 18.05 14.33
N ASP A 483 37.89 17.54 15.33
CA ASP A 483 39.26 17.03 15.15
C ASP A 483 39.28 15.62 14.57
N ARG A 484 40.34 15.32 13.79
CA ARG A 484 40.58 14.01 13.17
C ARG A 484 40.78 12.87 14.17
N GLU A 485 41.10 13.18 15.42
CA GLU A 485 41.50 12.19 16.42
C GLU A 485 40.53 11.01 16.50
N GLY A 486 41.04 9.80 16.29
CA GLY A 486 40.28 8.54 16.28
C GLY A 486 39.64 8.16 14.92
N LEU A 487 39.75 9.00 13.89
CA LEU A 487 39.26 8.71 12.54
C LEU A 487 40.43 8.34 11.61
N SER A 488 40.35 7.14 11.02
CA SER A 488 41.27 6.68 9.97
C SER A 488 40.98 7.39 8.64
N THR A 489 41.91 7.31 7.69
CA THR A 489 41.67 7.78 6.31
C THR A 489 40.47 7.03 5.70
N GLY A 490 39.50 7.77 5.16
CA GLY A 490 38.28 7.17 4.61
C GLY A 490 37.10 8.12 4.50
N ALA A 491 35.96 7.57 4.05
CA ALA A 491 34.69 8.27 3.98
C ALA A 491 33.85 7.98 5.23
N TYR A 492 33.30 9.04 5.82
CA TYR A 492 32.45 9.02 7.00
C TYR A 492 31.16 9.80 6.74
N TYR A 493 30.16 9.59 7.59
CA TYR A 493 28.93 10.38 7.60
C TYR A 493 28.76 11.02 8.98
N VAL A 494 28.64 12.35 9.01
CA VAL A 494 28.40 13.13 10.23
C VAL A 494 26.93 13.47 10.29
N GLN A 495 26.20 12.88 11.24
CA GLN A 495 24.82 13.23 11.55
C GLN A 495 24.80 14.30 12.65
N LEU A 496 24.16 15.42 12.37
CA LEU A 496 24.02 16.59 13.23
C LEU A 496 22.58 16.67 13.73
N PHE A 497 22.40 16.81 15.04
CA PHE A 497 21.09 16.88 15.67
C PHE A 497 20.75 18.31 16.09
N PHE A 498 19.52 18.71 15.79
CA PHE A 498 18.92 20.01 16.08
C PHE A 498 17.64 19.79 16.88
N LYS A 499 17.09 20.86 17.44
CA LYS A 499 15.81 20.81 18.16
C LYS A 499 14.65 20.27 17.32
N GLU A 500 14.67 20.56 16.01
CA GLU A 500 13.58 20.30 15.06
C GLU A 500 13.89 19.17 14.07
N GLY A 501 15.02 18.46 14.22
CA GLY A 501 15.39 17.37 13.32
C GLY A 501 16.87 17.02 13.34
N ASN A 502 17.33 16.26 12.36
CA ASN A 502 18.76 15.98 12.15
C ASN A 502 19.09 15.99 10.66
N ILE A 503 20.35 16.26 10.32
CA ILE A 503 20.86 16.20 8.94
C ILE A 503 22.12 15.35 8.92
N SER A 504 22.44 14.74 7.77
CA SER A 504 23.69 14.01 7.58
C SER A 504 24.56 14.68 6.52
N ARG A 505 25.87 14.78 6.76
CA ARG A 505 26.86 15.29 5.80
C ARG A 505 28.00 14.31 5.61
N LYS A 506 28.42 14.12 4.37
CA LYS A 506 29.59 13.28 4.06
C LYS A 506 30.89 13.99 4.45
N LEU A 507 31.74 13.33 5.21
CA LEU A 507 33.06 13.80 5.62
C LEU A 507 34.14 12.89 5.02
N MET A 508 35.07 13.48 4.28
CA MET A 508 36.25 12.79 3.78
C MET A 508 37.43 13.08 4.70
N VAL A 509 38.09 12.04 5.19
CA VAL A 509 39.30 12.14 6.02
C VAL A 509 40.49 11.66 5.20
N ASN A 510 41.47 12.54 4.99
CA ASN A 510 42.70 12.25 4.21
C ASN A 510 43.85 11.83 5.11
#